data_AF-A0A4V1RVX1-F1
#
_entry.id   AF-A0A4V1RVX1-F1
#
_cell.length_a   1.000
_cell.length_b   1.000
_cell.length_c   1.000
_cell.angle_alpha   90.00
_cell.angle_beta   90.00
_cell.angle_gamma   90.00
#
_symmetry.space_group_name_H-M   'P 1'
#
loop_
_entity.id
_entity.type
_entity.pdbx_description
1 polymer ?
#
loop_
_entity_poly.entity_id
_entity_poly.type
_entity_poly.pdbx_seq_one_letter_code
_entity_poly.pdbx_strand_id
1 'polypeptide(L)'
;MRFILFFFGGVLLIPAVQAQERVRNIRVRAIDSAQLEIRYDLISARPGDSVYFDIRSRVRGLLSIRPELVRGDVGRRIVAGSDRRIVWNALANGYALDEEIQAIVRVKAGVMPAAPEPTPEPVTPTRTAPGATAPTPATPASPEPAPDQPRQRRNRDRPVPEPAPVVQTPAEPAGPETPAIPGGSRVGRQRYDGPAWALISAVAPGIGNIFVQRPRPRVGFRPLVTVATYGLVAYGLMERQQAKDAYADYEVQKNATAAEPFYVTANNHHQRYFMATRAAAAVALTDVVLTFIKGLRNSQLRREARRIDAVSVRPGLQMGQPTAVLRYSF
;
A
#
# COMPACT_ATOMS: atom_id res chain seq x y z
N MET A 1 -21.22 19.62 -2.80
CA MET A 1 -19.76 19.32 -2.62
C MET A 1 -19.40 18.54 -1.35
N ARG A 2 -20.35 17.89 -0.63
CA ARG A 2 -20.03 17.03 0.53
C ARG A 2 -19.87 15.53 0.20
N PHE A 3 -20.36 15.09 -0.96
CA PHE A 3 -20.31 13.68 -1.38
C PHE A 3 -18.99 13.23 -2.06
N ILE A 4 -18.16 14.17 -2.53
CA ILE A 4 -16.89 13.83 -3.22
C ILE A 4 -15.78 13.45 -2.22
N LEU A 5 -15.92 13.81 -0.94
CA LEU A 5 -14.92 13.52 0.10
C LEU A 5 -15.06 12.11 0.71
N PHE A 6 -16.24 11.50 0.61
CA PHE A 6 -16.46 10.11 1.06
C PHE A 6 -16.01 9.07 0.01
N PHE A 7 -15.99 9.43 -1.28
CA PHE A 7 -15.62 8.50 -2.33
C PHE A 7 -14.11 8.20 -2.39
N PHE A 8 -13.25 9.09 -1.89
CA PHE A 8 -11.80 8.88 -1.88
C PHE A 8 -11.25 8.32 -0.55
N GLY A 9 -12.03 8.36 0.54
CA GLY A 9 -11.68 7.67 1.80
C GLY A 9 -11.90 6.15 1.74
N GLY A 10 -12.79 5.67 0.86
CA GLY A 10 -13.11 4.25 0.70
C GLY A 10 -12.25 3.49 -0.32
N VAL A 11 -11.39 4.17 -1.09
CA VAL A 11 -10.65 3.54 -2.21
C VAL A 11 -9.24 3.05 -1.83
N LEU A 12 -8.75 3.32 -0.61
CA LEU A 12 -7.39 2.97 -0.19
C LEU A 12 -7.31 1.95 0.96
N LEU A 13 -8.39 1.21 1.19
CA LEU A 13 -8.38 -0.07 1.90
C LEU A 13 -8.99 -1.13 0.98
N ILE A 14 -8.46 -1.23 -0.24
CA ILE A 14 -8.43 -2.56 -0.84
C ILE A 14 -7.33 -3.24 -0.02
N PRO A 15 -7.63 -4.15 0.95
CA PRO A 15 -6.61 -5.07 1.36
C PRO A 15 -6.11 -5.62 0.04
N ALA A 16 -4.83 -5.42 -0.29
CA ALA A 16 -4.21 -6.22 -1.32
C ALA A 16 -4.52 -7.63 -0.83
N VAL A 17 -5.57 -8.22 -1.42
CA VAL A 17 -6.02 -9.55 -1.13
C VAL A 17 -4.76 -10.28 -1.49
N GLN A 18 -4.00 -10.64 -0.45
CA GLN A 18 -2.98 -11.65 -0.50
C GLN A 18 -3.80 -12.91 -0.78
N ALA A 19 -4.39 -12.98 -1.99
CA ALA A 19 -4.67 -14.19 -2.68
C ALA A 19 -3.31 -14.81 -2.68
N GLN A 20 -3.06 -15.63 -1.65
CA GLN A 20 -1.81 -16.31 -1.43
C GLN A 20 -1.42 -16.78 -2.82
N GLU A 21 -0.27 -16.33 -3.30
CA GLU A 21 0.23 -16.72 -4.61
C GLU A 21 0.56 -18.21 -4.49
N ARG A 22 -0.49 -19.04 -4.59
CA ARG A 22 -0.45 -20.50 -4.42
C ARG A 22 0.15 -21.15 -5.65
N VAL A 23 0.28 -20.40 -6.73
CA VAL A 23 0.83 -20.83 -8.01
C VAL A 23 2.06 -20.00 -8.32
N ARG A 24 3.16 -20.64 -8.69
CA ARG A 24 4.42 -20.03 -9.09
C ARG A 24 4.93 -20.60 -10.40
N ASN A 25 5.94 -19.95 -10.96
CA ASN A 25 6.75 -20.49 -12.08
C ASN A 25 5.88 -20.91 -13.28
N ILE A 26 4.90 -20.08 -13.63
CA ILE A 26 4.02 -20.34 -14.77
C ILE A 26 4.84 -20.17 -16.05
N ARG A 27 4.99 -21.25 -16.82
CA ARG A 27 5.67 -21.30 -18.11
C ARG A 27 4.67 -21.71 -19.17
N VAL A 28 4.70 -21.02 -20.29
CA VAL A 28 3.82 -21.28 -21.42
C VAL A 28 4.68 -21.69 -22.61
N ARG A 29 4.35 -22.81 -23.24
CA ARG A 29 5.04 -23.33 -24.41
C ARG A 29 4.02 -23.84 -25.43
N ALA A 30 4.17 -23.44 -26.70
CA ALA A 30 3.45 -24.11 -27.78
C ALA A 30 4.10 -25.48 -28.04
N ILE A 31 3.31 -26.55 -27.99
CA ILE A 31 3.79 -27.90 -28.35
C ILE A 31 3.87 -28.00 -29.87
N ASP A 32 2.81 -27.53 -30.54
CA ASP A 32 2.66 -27.42 -31.99
C ASP A 32 1.79 -26.20 -32.31
N SER A 33 1.34 -26.04 -33.56
CA SER A 33 0.46 -24.94 -33.97
C SER A 33 -0.98 -25.03 -33.43
N ALA A 34 -1.33 -26.15 -32.79
CA ALA A 34 -2.67 -26.43 -32.30
C ALA A 34 -2.77 -26.48 -30.77
N GLN A 35 -1.70 -26.81 -30.06
CA GLN A 35 -1.70 -27.11 -28.64
C GLN A 35 -0.76 -26.22 -27.84
N LEU A 36 -1.28 -25.76 -26.71
CA LEU A 36 -0.56 -24.99 -25.71
C LEU A 36 -0.31 -25.84 -24.46
N GLU A 37 0.94 -25.87 -24.01
CA GLU A 37 1.36 -26.42 -22.73
C GLU A 37 1.58 -25.30 -21.72
N ILE A 38 0.95 -25.42 -20.56
CA ILE A 38 1.14 -24.53 -19.41
C ILE A 38 1.70 -25.38 -18.27
N ARG A 39 2.92 -25.06 -17.83
CA ARG A 39 3.56 -25.67 -16.67
C ARG A 39 3.56 -24.70 -15.50
N TYR A 40 3.32 -25.19 -14.29
CA TYR A 40 3.29 -24.34 -13.10
C TYR A 40 3.60 -25.14 -11.83
N ASP A 41 3.99 -24.44 -10.78
CA ASP A 41 4.22 -25.00 -9.45
C ASP A 41 3.08 -24.62 -8.51
N LEU A 42 2.42 -25.60 -7.90
CA LEU A 42 1.33 -25.42 -6.95
C LEU A 42 1.86 -25.60 -5.52
N ILE A 43 2.08 -24.50 -4.81
CA ILE A 43 2.72 -24.50 -3.47
C ILE A 43 1.81 -25.14 -2.42
N SER A 44 0.52 -24.82 -2.44
CA SER A 44 -0.45 -25.35 -1.48
C SER A 44 -1.81 -25.55 -2.13
N ALA A 45 -2.43 -26.68 -1.82
CA ALA A 45 -3.77 -27.03 -2.26
C ALA A 45 -4.50 -27.67 -1.08
N ARG A 46 -5.67 -27.13 -0.72
CA ARG A 46 -6.55 -27.73 0.28
C ARG A 46 -7.54 -28.68 -0.40
N PRO A 47 -8.03 -29.71 0.30
CA PRO A 47 -9.16 -30.50 -0.17
C PRO A 47 -10.34 -29.56 -0.52
N GLY A 48 -10.82 -29.64 -1.76
CA GLY A 48 -11.90 -28.79 -2.28
C GLY A 48 -11.42 -27.59 -3.11
N ASP A 49 -10.14 -27.21 -3.04
CA ASP A 49 -9.58 -26.19 -3.92
C ASP A 49 -9.72 -26.62 -5.39
N SER A 50 -9.92 -25.61 -6.24
CA SER A 50 -10.05 -25.79 -7.67
C SER A 50 -9.04 -24.92 -8.42
N VAL A 51 -8.27 -25.52 -9.31
CA VAL A 51 -7.35 -24.83 -10.21
C VAL A 51 -8.09 -24.47 -11.49
N TYR A 52 -8.01 -23.20 -11.87
CA TYR A 52 -8.51 -22.68 -13.15
C TYR A 52 -7.38 -21.94 -13.85
N PHE A 53 -7.55 -21.71 -15.14
CA PHE A 53 -6.62 -20.87 -15.89
C PHE A 53 -7.40 -20.00 -16.87
N ASP A 54 -6.87 -18.81 -17.08
CA ASP A 54 -7.35 -17.84 -18.05
C ASP A 54 -6.23 -17.64 -19.08
N ILE A 55 -6.59 -17.54 -20.36
CA ILE A 55 -5.65 -17.18 -21.42
C ILE A 55 -6.03 -15.83 -21.98
N ARG A 56 -5.04 -14.95 -22.07
CA ARG A 56 -5.17 -13.63 -22.65
C ARG A 56 -4.30 -13.53 -23.91
N SER A 57 -4.96 -13.32 -25.04
CA SER A 57 -4.33 -12.88 -26.27
C SER A 57 -4.06 -11.37 -26.21
N ARG A 58 -2.94 -10.95 -26.79
CA ARG A 58 -2.62 -9.52 -26.95
C ARG A 58 -3.61 -8.80 -27.85
N VAL A 59 -4.11 -9.46 -28.91
CA VAL A 59 -5.00 -8.85 -29.91
C VAL A 59 -6.46 -9.05 -29.54
N ARG A 60 -6.83 -10.27 -29.13
CA ARG A 60 -8.24 -10.67 -28.89
C ARG A 60 -8.69 -10.49 -27.45
N GLY A 61 -7.78 -10.23 -26.51
CA GLY A 61 -8.09 -10.13 -25.10
C GLY A 61 -8.31 -11.50 -24.45
N LEU A 62 -9.27 -11.62 -23.53
CA LEU A 62 -9.55 -12.86 -22.80
C LEU A 62 -10.19 -13.90 -23.75
N LEU A 63 -9.56 -15.06 -23.89
CA LEU A 63 -10.04 -16.14 -24.75
C LEU A 63 -11.07 -17.01 -24.02
N SER A 64 -12.10 -17.49 -24.73
CA SER A 64 -13.10 -18.40 -24.16
C SER A 64 -12.64 -19.84 -24.30
N ILE A 65 -12.40 -20.51 -23.17
CA ILE A 65 -11.81 -21.85 -23.15
C ILE A 65 -12.92 -22.89 -22.97
N ARG A 66 -13.09 -23.80 -23.93
CA ARG A 66 -13.98 -24.95 -23.79
C ARG A 66 -13.32 -26.01 -22.89
N PRO A 67 -13.95 -26.41 -21.76
CA PRO A 67 -13.35 -27.37 -20.83
C PRO A 67 -13.00 -28.73 -21.45
N GLU A 68 -13.78 -29.17 -22.43
CA GLU A 68 -13.57 -30.43 -23.17
C GLU A 68 -12.24 -30.49 -23.94
N LEU A 69 -11.67 -29.33 -24.25
CA LEU A 69 -10.42 -29.18 -25.00
C LEU A 69 -9.20 -28.96 -24.09
N VAL A 70 -9.39 -29.10 -22.78
CA VAL A 70 -8.34 -28.97 -21.77
C VAL A 70 -8.08 -30.32 -21.12
N ARG A 71 -6.80 -30.65 -20.96
CA ARG A 71 -6.33 -31.88 -20.28
C ARG A 71 -5.25 -31.53 -19.26
N GLY A 72 -5.05 -32.41 -18.28
CA GLY A 72 -3.98 -32.27 -17.27
C GLY A 72 -4.50 -31.80 -15.90
N ASP A 73 -3.63 -31.12 -15.14
CA ASP A 73 -3.84 -30.73 -13.75
C ASP A 73 -4.82 -29.53 -13.58
N VAL A 74 -6.01 -29.58 -14.19
CA VAL A 74 -7.03 -28.53 -14.09
C VAL A 74 -8.27 -29.01 -13.32
N GLY A 75 -8.94 -28.12 -12.60
CA GLY A 75 -10.18 -28.42 -11.89
C GLY A 75 -9.98 -28.74 -10.41
N ARG A 76 -10.82 -29.61 -9.86
CA ARG A 76 -10.85 -29.96 -8.42
C ARG A 76 -9.85 -31.07 -8.10
N ARG A 77 -9.44 -31.14 -6.83
CA ARG A 77 -8.62 -32.24 -6.26
C ARG A 77 -7.19 -32.33 -6.84
N ILE A 78 -6.65 -31.19 -7.27
CA ILE A 78 -5.24 -31.11 -7.66
C ILE A 78 -4.39 -31.08 -6.40
N VAL A 79 -3.42 -31.99 -6.32
CA VAL A 79 -2.48 -32.06 -5.19
C VAL A 79 -1.42 -30.98 -5.37
N ALA A 80 -0.93 -30.39 -4.28
CA ALA A 80 0.23 -29.51 -4.34
C ALA A 80 1.45 -30.23 -4.97
N GLY A 81 2.35 -29.51 -5.62
CA GLY A 81 3.51 -30.09 -6.30
C GLY A 81 4.07 -29.18 -7.39
N SER A 82 5.31 -29.45 -7.80
CA SER A 82 5.98 -28.79 -8.92
C SER A 82 5.64 -29.44 -10.27
N ASP A 83 5.90 -28.71 -11.35
CA ASP A 83 5.76 -29.16 -12.75
C ASP A 83 4.36 -29.70 -13.10
N ARG A 84 3.32 -29.11 -12.50
CA ARG A 84 1.93 -29.37 -12.88
C ARG A 84 1.70 -28.93 -14.31
N ARG A 85 0.95 -29.71 -15.08
CA ARG A 85 0.85 -29.57 -16.53
C ARG A 85 -0.60 -29.45 -16.95
N ILE A 86 -0.93 -28.36 -17.66
CA ILE A 86 -2.19 -28.17 -18.37
C ILE A 86 -1.88 -28.14 -19.86
N VAL A 87 -2.63 -28.91 -20.66
CA VAL A 87 -2.56 -28.91 -22.12
C VAL A 87 -3.90 -28.47 -22.67
N TRP A 88 -3.89 -27.43 -23.50
CA TRP A 88 -5.09 -26.89 -24.14
C TRP A 88 -4.96 -26.98 -25.66
N ASN A 89 -5.97 -27.54 -26.32
CA ASN A 89 -6.06 -27.55 -27.78
C ASN A 89 -6.74 -26.25 -28.26
N ALA A 90 -5.91 -25.25 -28.56
CA ALA A 90 -6.33 -23.93 -29.01
C ALA A 90 -7.00 -23.96 -30.38
N LEU A 91 -6.46 -24.75 -31.31
CA LEU A 91 -6.98 -24.82 -32.68
C LEU A 91 -8.34 -25.49 -32.75
N ALA A 92 -8.56 -26.58 -32.01
CA ALA A 92 -9.89 -27.18 -31.89
C ALA A 92 -10.92 -26.22 -31.26
N ASN A 93 -10.44 -25.21 -30.52
CA ASN A 93 -11.26 -24.15 -29.95
C ASN A 93 -11.41 -22.93 -30.88
N GLY A 94 -10.87 -22.98 -32.11
CA GLY A 94 -10.95 -21.90 -33.10
C GLY A 94 -9.91 -20.80 -32.95
N TYR A 95 -8.85 -21.02 -32.15
CA TYR A 95 -7.76 -20.05 -31.96
C TYR A 95 -6.47 -20.56 -32.61
N ALA A 96 -5.91 -19.77 -33.52
CA ALA A 96 -4.56 -19.99 -34.03
C ALA A 96 -3.53 -19.51 -33.01
N LEU A 97 -2.41 -20.22 -32.87
CA LEU A 97 -1.31 -19.90 -31.95
C LEU A 97 -0.21 -19.05 -32.63
N ASP A 98 -0.60 -18.14 -33.51
CA ASP A 98 0.29 -17.24 -34.25
C ASP A 98 0.52 -15.89 -33.54
N GLU A 99 -0.04 -15.73 -32.34
CA GLU A 99 0.01 -14.49 -31.55
C GLU A 99 0.61 -14.67 -30.15
N GLU A 100 1.05 -13.55 -29.58
CA GLU A 100 1.54 -13.50 -28.20
C GLU A 100 0.38 -13.73 -27.22
N ILE A 101 0.52 -14.78 -26.41
CA ILE A 101 -0.48 -15.23 -25.43
C ILE A 101 0.12 -15.28 -24.03
N GLN A 102 -0.69 -14.88 -23.05
CA GLN A 102 -0.35 -14.94 -21.62
C GLN A 102 -1.33 -15.89 -20.92
N ALA A 103 -0.81 -16.88 -20.21
CA ALA A 103 -1.62 -17.74 -19.34
C ALA A 103 -1.55 -17.27 -17.89
N ILE A 104 -2.70 -17.25 -17.22
CA ILE A 104 -2.82 -16.90 -15.80
C ILE A 104 -3.49 -18.09 -15.11
N VAL A 105 -2.77 -18.77 -14.22
CA VAL A 105 -3.31 -19.89 -13.44
C VAL A 105 -3.77 -19.35 -12.08
N ARG A 106 -4.98 -19.74 -11.66
CA ARG A 106 -5.66 -19.26 -10.46
C ARG A 106 -6.15 -20.44 -9.63
N VAL A 107 -6.11 -20.29 -8.31
CA VAL A 107 -6.67 -21.27 -7.37
C VAL A 107 -7.88 -20.65 -6.70
N LYS A 108 -9.06 -21.22 -6.92
CA LYS A 108 -10.27 -20.88 -6.19
C LYS A 108 -10.33 -21.76 -4.94
N ALA A 109 -10.36 -21.13 -3.77
CA ALA A 109 -10.54 -21.84 -2.53
C ALA A 109 -11.88 -22.60 -2.55
N GLY A 110 -11.84 -23.89 -2.27
CA GLY A 110 -13.06 -24.66 -2.04
C GLY A 110 -13.74 -24.14 -0.79
N VAL A 111 -15.05 -23.92 -0.85
CA VAL A 111 -15.84 -23.91 0.37
C VAL A 111 -15.83 -25.36 0.83
N MET A 112 -15.00 -25.66 1.83
CA MET A 112 -15.06 -26.96 2.48
C MET A 112 -16.49 -27.06 3.02
N PRO A 113 -17.30 -28.03 2.60
CA PRO A 113 -18.60 -28.24 3.23
C PRO A 113 -18.29 -28.32 4.72
N ALA A 114 -18.95 -27.45 5.52
CA ALA A 114 -18.76 -27.44 6.95
C ALA A 114 -18.80 -28.90 7.41
N ALA A 115 -17.75 -29.34 8.10
CA ALA A 115 -17.70 -30.70 8.60
C ALA A 115 -19.06 -30.97 9.23
N PRO A 116 -19.78 -32.04 8.83
CA PRO A 116 -21.10 -32.32 9.38
C PRO A 116 -20.97 -32.16 10.88
N GLU A 117 -21.79 -31.28 11.46
CA GLU A 117 -21.78 -31.06 12.92
C GLU A 117 -21.76 -32.44 13.55
N PRO A 118 -20.82 -32.72 14.47
CA PRO A 118 -20.73 -34.03 15.08
C PRO A 118 -22.12 -34.33 15.62
N THR A 119 -22.79 -35.32 15.01
CA THR A 119 -24.06 -35.81 15.53
C THR A 119 -23.82 -36.05 17.00
N PRO A 120 -24.54 -35.38 17.92
CA PRO A 120 -24.26 -35.46 19.33
C PRO A 120 -24.17 -36.94 19.69
N GLU A 121 -22.97 -37.38 20.07
CA GLU A 121 -22.78 -38.77 20.46
C GLU A 121 -23.82 -39.05 21.55
N PRO A 122 -24.62 -40.13 21.43
CA PRO A 122 -25.51 -40.51 22.50
C PRO A 122 -24.63 -40.73 23.74
N VAL A 123 -24.80 -39.84 24.72
CA VAL A 123 -24.18 -39.90 26.05
C VAL A 123 -24.41 -41.30 26.60
N THR A 124 -23.39 -42.15 26.47
CA THR A 124 -23.38 -43.45 27.11
C THR A 124 -23.01 -43.18 28.56
N PRO A 125 -23.86 -43.53 29.54
CA PRO A 125 -23.58 -43.25 30.94
C PRO A 125 -22.30 -43.98 31.36
N THR A 126 -21.30 -43.19 31.75
CA THR A 126 -20.04 -43.66 32.33
C THR A 126 -20.33 -44.48 33.59
N ARG A 127 -20.23 -45.80 33.47
CA ARG A 127 -20.19 -46.72 34.62
C ARG A 127 -18.81 -46.61 35.26
N THR A 128 -18.74 -45.92 36.39
CA THR A 128 -17.57 -45.83 37.26
C THR A 128 -17.15 -47.24 37.71
N ALA A 129 -15.96 -47.68 37.29
CA ALA A 129 -15.31 -48.89 37.81
C ALA A 129 -14.18 -48.48 38.77
N PRO A 130 -14.13 -49.00 40.01
CA PRO A 130 -13.04 -48.75 40.94
C PRO A 130 -11.94 -49.82 40.81
N GLY A 131 -10.70 -49.34 40.67
CA GLY A 131 -9.47 -50.01 41.13
C GLY A 131 -8.85 -51.06 40.22
N ALA A 132 -7.61 -50.84 39.79
CA ALA A 132 -6.48 -51.79 39.95
C ALA A 132 -5.23 -51.32 39.17
N THR A 133 -4.21 -50.98 39.97
CA THR A 133 -2.79 -51.35 39.82
C THR A 133 -1.99 -50.87 38.60
N ALA A 134 -0.97 -50.06 38.92
CA ALA A 134 0.16 -49.67 38.09
C ALA A 134 0.97 -50.86 37.56
N PRO A 135 1.68 -50.67 36.43
CA PRO A 135 3.13 -50.82 36.50
C PRO A 135 3.90 -49.69 35.79
N THR A 136 4.93 -49.24 36.52
CA THR A 136 6.31 -48.93 36.12
C THR A 136 6.59 -48.35 34.71
N PRO A 137 7.13 -47.11 34.64
CA PRO A 137 7.60 -46.51 33.40
C PRO A 137 9.01 -46.99 33.05
N ALA A 138 9.18 -47.55 31.85
CA ALA A 138 10.49 -47.80 31.26
C ALA A 138 10.97 -46.52 30.55
N THR A 139 12.02 -45.92 31.11
CA THR A 139 12.82 -44.82 30.57
C THR A 139 13.53 -45.24 29.28
N PRO A 140 13.31 -44.57 28.14
CA PRO A 140 14.26 -44.53 27.05
C PRO A 140 15.22 -43.36 27.27
N ALA A 141 16.51 -43.68 27.41
CA ALA A 141 17.59 -42.71 27.47
C ALA A 141 17.56 -41.81 26.21
N SER A 142 17.21 -40.55 26.40
CA SER A 142 17.39 -39.49 25.40
C SER A 142 18.84 -39.00 25.49
N PRO A 143 19.63 -39.04 24.40
CA PRO A 143 20.93 -38.38 24.38
C PRO A 143 20.72 -36.87 24.45
N GLU A 144 21.35 -36.28 25.45
CA GLU A 144 21.51 -34.87 25.74
C GLU A 144 22.13 -34.13 24.55
N PRO A 145 21.41 -33.20 23.89
CA PRO A 145 22.04 -32.19 23.05
C PRO A 145 22.40 -31.00 23.96
N ALA A 146 23.68 -30.69 23.99
CA ALA A 146 24.25 -29.54 24.69
C ALA A 146 23.43 -28.25 24.42
N PRO A 147 23.16 -27.43 25.45
CA PRO A 147 22.54 -26.13 25.26
C PRO A 147 23.59 -25.15 24.72
N ASP A 148 23.61 -24.98 23.39
CA ASP A 148 24.18 -23.80 22.77
C ASP A 148 23.32 -22.59 23.16
N GLN A 149 23.74 -21.93 24.24
CA GLN A 149 23.20 -20.63 24.63
C GLN A 149 23.47 -19.64 23.49
N PRO A 150 22.43 -19.01 22.90
CA PRO A 150 22.66 -17.84 22.08
C PRO A 150 23.19 -16.76 23.00
N ARG A 151 24.46 -16.39 22.82
CA ARG A 151 25.05 -15.18 23.38
C ARG A 151 24.12 -14.01 23.04
N GLN A 152 23.28 -13.62 24.00
CA GLN A 152 22.68 -12.30 24.01
C GLN A 152 23.83 -11.30 24.07
N ARG A 153 24.25 -10.83 22.89
CA ARG A 153 25.10 -9.65 22.78
C ARG A 153 24.30 -8.50 23.37
N ARG A 154 24.65 -8.21 24.61
CA ARG A 154 24.34 -7.01 25.36
C ARG A 154 24.77 -5.81 24.52
N ASN A 155 23.85 -5.30 23.68
CA ASN A 155 23.91 -3.95 23.13
C ASN A 155 23.63 -2.97 24.28
N ARG A 156 24.58 -2.87 25.20
CA ARG A 156 24.78 -1.67 26.00
C ARG A 156 25.78 -0.80 25.24
N ASP A 157 25.58 0.50 25.34
CA ASP A 157 26.50 1.54 24.88
C ASP A 157 26.30 1.99 23.42
N ARG A 158 25.06 2.35 23.07
CA ARG A 158 24.86 3.44 22.10
C ARG A 158 24.63 4.73 22.90
N PRO A 159 25.53 5.72 22.84
CA PRO A 159 25.30 7.01 23.49
C PRO A 159 24.05 7.65 22.89
N VAL A 160 23.07 7.92 23.75
CA VAL A 160 21.92 8.75 23.40
C VAL A 160 22.49 10.13 23.06
N PRO A 161 22.29 10.65 21.83
CA PRO A 161 22.72 12.01 21.52
C PRO A 161 21.97 12.97 22.43
N GLU A 162 22.72 13.69 23.26
CA GLU A 162 22.27 14.79 24.08
C GLU A 162 21.52 15.79 23.19
N PRO A 163 20.28 16.18 23.53
CA PRO A 163 19.52 17.13 22.73
C PRO A 163 20.29 18.46 22.69
N ALA A 164 20.66 18.88 21.49
CA ALA A 164 21.33 20.15 21.27
C ALA A 164 20.53 21.29 21.92
N PRO A 165 21.19 22.24 22.61
CA PRO A 165 20.51 23.35 23.26
C PRO A 165 19.77 24.18 22.20
N VAL A 166 18.48 24.39 22.45
CA VAL A 166 17.63 25.30 21.67
C VAL A 166 18.27 26.69 21.79
N VAL A 167 18.87 27.15 20.69
CA VAL A 167 19.38 28.52 20.56
C VAL A 167 18.18 29.46 20.72
N GLN A 168 18.05 30.05 21.89
CA GLN A 168 17.12 31.14 22.13
C GLN A 168 17.59 32.32 21.29
N THR A 169 16.82 32.68 20.26
CA THR A 169 17.03 33.89 19.49
C THR A 169 17.02 35.09 20.44
N PRO A 170 18.09 35.90 20.49
CA PRO A 170 18.14 37.10 21.32
C PRO A 170 16.95 38.01 21.02
N ALA A 171 16.28 38.46 22.08
CA ALA A 171 15.22 39.45 22.00
C ALA A 171 15.75 40.70 21.28
N GLU A 172 15.15 41.00 20.12
CA GLU A 172 15.41 42.19 19.35
C GLU A 172 15.05 43.43 20.21
N PRO A 173 15.99 44.37 20.44
CA PRO A 173 15.72 45.53 21.26
C PRO A 173 14.64 46.41 20.62
N ALA A 174 13.68 46.83 21.44
CA ALA A 174 12.60 47.74 21.06
C ALA A 174 13.20 49.05 20.51
N GLY A 175 13.12 49.22 19.19
CA GLY A 175 13.47 50.47 18.52
C GLY A 175 12.48 51.60 18.86
N PRO A 176 12.92 52.86 18.73
CA PRO A 176 12.14 54.04 19.13
C PRO A 176 10.85 54.17 18.32
N GLU A 177 9.76 54.47 19.04
CA GLU A 177 8.41 54.70 18.51
C GLU A 177 8.44 55.81 17.44
N THR A 178 8.23 55.42 16.20
CA THR A 178 8.10 56.37 15.08
C THR A 178 6.71 57.03 15.14
N PRO A 179 6.61 58.38 15.04
CA PRO A 179 5.34 59.08 15.15
C PRO A 179 4.34 58.66 14.07
N ALA A 180 3.10 58.42 14.52
CA ALA A 180 2.00 57.95 13.70
C ALA A 180 1.62 58.96 12.62
N ILE A 181 1.88 58.62 11.35
CA ILE A 181 1.35 59.36 10.19
C ILE A 181 -0.11 58.89 9.95
N PRO A 182 -1.11 59.77 10.05
CA PRO A 182 -2.49 59.42 9.77
C PRO A 182 -2.75 59.42 8.25
N GLY A 183 -3.40 58.38 7.74
CA GLY A 183 -4.11 58.47 6.45
C GLY A 183 -3.55 57.65 5.26
N GLY A 184 -2.53 56.82 5.45
CA GLY A 184 -2.12 55.86 4.41
C GLY A 184 -3.05 54.65 4.36
N SER A 185 -3.91 54.57 3.35
CA SER A 185 -4.70 53.37 3.04
C SER A 185 -3.77 52.15 3.01
N ARG A 186 -3.80 51.32 4.06
CA ARG A 186 -2.92 50.16 4.17
C ARG A 186 -3.23 49.21 3.01
N VAL A 187 -2.40 49.28 1.96
CA VAL A 187 -2.42 48.31 0.87
C VAL A 187 -2.13 46.96 1.51
N GLY A 188 -3.18 46.19 1.76
CA GLY A 188 -3.05 44.88 2.39
C GLY A 188 -2.13 44.04 1.52
N ARG A 189 -0.96 43.68 2.04
CA ARG A 189 0.00 42.82 1.35
C ARG A 189 -0.72 41.53 0.96
N GLN A 190 -1.09 41.41 -0.32
CA GLN A 190 -1.71 40.20 -0.83
C GLN A 190 -0.68 39.09 -0.76
N ARG A 191 -0.86 38.16 0.19
CA ARG A 191 -0.06 36.93 0.22
C ARG A 191 -0.16 36.23 -1.14
N TYR A 192 0.98 35.81 -1.66
CA TYR A 192 1.05 35.07 -2.91
C TYR A 192 0.50 33.67 -2.65
N ASP A 193 -0.53 33.24 -3.39
CA ASP A 193 -1.09 31.88 -3.31
C ASP A 193 -1.02 31.19 -4.68
N GLY A 194 0.08 31.40 -5.40
CA GLY A 194 0.29 30.78 -6.69
C GLY A 194 0.59 29.27 -6.58
N PRO A 195 0.58 28.56 -7.72
CA PRO A 195 0.90 27.14 -7.79
C PRO A 195 2.31 26.79 -7.31
N ALA A 196 3.21 27.78 -7.18
CA ALA A 196 4.56 27.57 -6.63
C ALA A 196 4.54 26.99 -5.20
N TRP A 197 3.49 27.24 -4.41
CA TRP A 197 3.34 26.59 -3.09
C TRP A 197 3.13 25.08 -3.16
N ALA A 198 2.70 24.54 -4.31
CA ALA A 198 2.63 23.09 -4.53
C ALA A 198 4.02 22.44 -4.55
N LEU A 199 5.08 23.19 -4.88
CA LEU A 199 6.46 22.69 -4.82
C LEU A 199 6.90 22.41 -3.37
N ILE A 200 6.36 23.15 -2.40
CA ILE A 200 6.65 22.89 -0.98
C ILE A 200 6.00 21.57 -0.52
N SER A 201 4.84 21.20 -1.08
CA SER A 201 4.26 19.87 -0.85
C SER A 201 5.13 18.71 -1.36
N ALA A 202 6.02 18.96 -2.33
CA ALA A 202 6.96 17.93 -2.79
C ALA A 202 8.03 17.61 -1.73
N VAL A 203 8.44 18.61 -0.94
CA VAL A 203 9.41 18.43 0.15
C VAL A 203 8.74 17.87 1.40
N ALA A 204 7.53 18.34 1.70
CA ALA A 204 6.78 17.94 2.87
C ALA A 204 5.30 17.70 2.51
N PRO A 205 4.92 16.42 2.28
CA PRO A 205 3.54 16.06 1.97
C PRO A 205 2.59 16.60 3.04
N GLY A 206 1.53 17.30 2.63
CA GLY A 206 0.52 17.91 3.48
C GLY A 206 0.72 19.40 3.82
N ILE A 207 1.93 19.95 3.69
CA ILE A 207 2.22 21.35 4.08
C ILE A 207 1.70 22.35 3.03
N GLY A 208 1.91 22.10 1.73
CA GLY A 208 1.56 23.05 0.67
C GLY A 208 0.08 23.40 0.62
N ASN A 209 -0.80 22.44 0.97
CA ASN A 209 -2.24 22.65 0.99
C ASN A 209 -2.73 23.57 2.13
N ILE A 210 -1.91 23.83 3.15
CA ILE A 210 -2.22 24.80 4.23
C ILE A 210 -2.21 26.22 3.66
N PHE A 211 -1.25 26.52 2.78
CA PHE A 211 -1.08 27.86 2.20
C PHE A 211 -2.12 28.19 1.11
N VAL A 212 -2.80 27.17 0.56
CA VAL A 212 -3.78 27.35 -0.53
C VAL A 212 -5.22 27.55 0.01
N GLN A 213 -5.47 27.35 1.31
CA GLN A 213 -6.80 27.55 1.90
C GLN A 213 -7.02 28.99 2.40
N ARG A 214 -7.89 29.75 1.71
CA ARG A 214 -8.50 30.99 2.20
C ARG A 214 -9.99 30.78 2.50
N PRO A 215 -10.62 31.57 3.40
CA PRO A 215 -10.04 32.64 4.24
C PRO A 215 -9.57 32.18 5.63
N ARG A 216 -9.95 30.97 6.07
CA ARG A 216 -9.49 30.37 7.33
C ARG A 216 -8.91 28.98 7.06
N PRO A 217 -7.61 28.74 7.33
CA PRO A 217 -7.05 27.42 7.18
C PRO A 217 -7.71 26.51 8.21
N ARG A 218 -8.51 25.55 7.75
CA ARG A 218 -9.02 24.51 8.65
C ARG A 218 -7.92 23.45 8.76
N VAL A 219 -7.25 23.46 9.91
CA VAL A 219 -6.29 22.41 10.29
C VAL A 219 -7.08 21.14 10.58
N GLY A 220 -7.53 20.45 9.52
CA GLY A 220 -8.17 19.13 9.64
C GLY A 220 -7.14 18.04 9.92
N PHE A 221 -7.46 16.79 9.57
CA PHE A 221 -6.59 15.60 9.69
C PHE A 221 -5.27 15.63 8.89
N ARG A 222 -4.84 16.79 8.42
CA ARG A 222 -3.70 16.95 7.50
C ARG A 222 -2.35 16.64 8.14
N PRO A 223 -2.06 17.10 9.38
CA PRO A 223 -0.81 16.72 10.05
C PRO A 223 -0.68 15.21 10.22
N LEU A 224 -1.80 14.48 10.38
CA LEU A 224 -1.77 13.03 10.49
C LEU A 224 -1.30 12.36 9.20
N VAL A 225 -1.65 12.88 8.02
CA VAL A 225 -1.18 12.34 6.73
C VAL A 225 0.34 12.51 6.62
N THR A 226 0.85 13.66 7.03
CA THR A 226 2.29 13.93 7.06
C THR A 226 3.01 12.96 8.01
N VAL A 227 2.52 12.84 9.24
CA VAL A 227 3.07 11.91 10.25
C VAL A 227 3.01 10.47 9.75
N ALA A 228 1.91 10.04 9.14
CA ALA A 228 1.76 8.70 8.58
C ALA A 228 2.74 8.45 7.43
N THR A 229 2.95 9.43 6.55
CA THR A 229 3.88 9.32 5.41
C THR A 229 5.33 9.19 5.89
N TYR A 230 5.76 10.07 6.80
CA TYR A 230 7.10 9.96 7.38
C TYR A 230 7.27 8.70 8.24
N GLY A 231 6.21 8.28 8.95
CA GLY A 231 6.18 7.03 9.70
C GLY A 231 6.40 5.81 8.80
N LEU A 232 5.75 5.76 7.62
CA LEU A 232 5.97 4.69 6.63
C LEU A 232 7.39 4.69 6.07
N VAL A 233 7.96 5.87 5.80
CA VAL A 233 9.36 5.98 5.34
C VAL A 233 10.31 5.47 6.42
N ALA A 234 10.16 5.94 7.66
CA ALA A 234 10.98 5.51 8.80
C ALA A 234 10.87 4.00 9.03
N TYR A 235 9.64 3.47 9.04
CA TYR A 235 9.37 2.04 9.15
C TYR A 235 10.05 1.24 8.03
N GLY A 236 9.92 1.68 6.77
CA GLY A 236 10.61 1.06 5.65
C GLY A 236 12.13 1.03 5.84
N LEU A 237 12.74 2.14 6.25
CA LEU A 237 14.18 2.19 6.49
C LEU A 237 14.63 1.25 7.61
N MET A 238 13.85 1.09 8.67
CA MET A 238 14.10 0.11 9.73
C MET A 238 14.02 -1.33 9.21
N GLU A 239 12.97 -1.67 8.46
CA GLU A 239 12.80 -3.00 7.84
C GLU A 239 13.93 -3.30 6.84
N ARG A 240 14.42 -2.30 6.11
CA ARG A 240 15.58 -2.45 5.23
C ARG A 240 16.84 -2.82 6.02
N GLN A 241 17.04 -2.23 7.18
CA GLN A 241 18.19 -2.54 8.03
C GLN A 241 18.07 -3.97 8.57
N GLN A 242 16.90 -4.36 9.08
CA GLN A 242 16.64 -5.73 9.54
C GLN A 242 16.84 -6.77 8.43
N ALA A 243 16.42 -6.47 7.19
CA ALA A 243 16.67 -7.34 6.04
C ALA A 243 18.16 -7.56 5.79
N LYS A 244 18.99 -6.51 5.92
CA LYS A 244 20.44 -6.60 5.77
C LYS A 244 21.09 -7.40 6.90
N ASP A 245 20.66 -7.15 8.14
CA ASP A 245 21.20 -7.84 9.32
C ASP A 245 20.91 -9.35 9.21
N ALA A 246 19.66 -9.74 8.90
CA ALA A 246 19.30 -11.14 8.69
C ALA A 246 20.04 -11.78 7.50
N TYR A 247 20.32 -11.02 6.45
CA TYR A 247 21.09 -11.52 5.30
C TYR A 247 22.57 -11.69 5.64
N ALA A 248 23.14 -10.82 6.48
CA ALA A 248 24.50 -10.99 6.98
C ALA A 248 24.63 -12.28 7.82
N ASP A 249 23.63 -12.58 8.66
CA ASP A 249 23.60 -13.84 9.42
C ASP A 249 23.50 -15.06 8.49
N TYR A 250 22.75 -14.95 7.39
CA TYR A 250 22.71 -15.98 6.33
C TYR A 250 24.09 -16.23 5.71
N GLU A 251 24.87 -15.19 5.41
CA GLU A 251 26.20 -15.33 4.80
C GLU A 251 27.23 -15.99 5.73
N VAL A 252 27.08 -15.83 7.05
CA VAL A 252 27.96 -16.45 8.06
C VAL A 252 27.68 -17.95 8.22
N GLN A 253 26.46 -18.40 7.90
CA GLN A 253 26.05 -19.80 8.02
C GLN A 253 26.66 -20.65 6.91
N LYS A 254 27.52 -21.61 7.28
CA LYS A 254 28.11 -22.57 6.32
C LYS A 254 27.15 -23.71 5.93
N ASN A 255 26.12 -23.96 6.73
CA ASN A 255 25.16 -25.03 6.50
C ASN A 255 23.90 -24.49 5.83
N ALA A 256 23.55 -25.01 4.65
CA ALA A 256 22.39 -24.59 3.88
C ALA A 256 21.07 -24.71 4.67
N THR A 257 20.88 -25.81 5.42
CA THR A 257 19.65 -26.04 6.20
C THR A 257 19.51 -25.05 7.35
N ALA A 258 20.62 -24.65 7.97
CA ALA A 258 20.62 -23.67 9.05
C ALA A 258 20.55 -22.22 8.54
N ALA A 259 20.97 -21.98 7.29
CA ALA A 259 20.93 -20.68 6.63
C ALA A 259 19.52 -20.33 6.09
N GLU A 260 18.74 -21.32 5.65
CA GLU A 260 17.40 -21.13 5.06
C GLU A 260 16.46 -20.18 5.85
N PRO A 261 16.28 -20.32 7.18
CA PRO A 261 15.40 -19.42 7.93
C PRO A 261 15.85 -17.95 7.91
N PHE A 262 17.17 -17.69 7.89
CA PHE A 262 17.71 -16.33 7.80
C PHE A 262 17.43 -15.71 6.43
N TYR A 263 17.56 -16.50 5.36
CA TYR A 263 17.21 -16.05 4.02
C TYR A 263 15.72 -15.69 3.89
N VAL A 264 14.83 -16.56 4.38
CA VAL A 264 13.38 -16.31 4.37
C VAL A 264 13.05 -15.06 5.18
N THR A 265 13.67 -14.89 6.35
CA THR A 265 13.49 -13.72 7.21
C THR A 265 13.96 -12.44 6.52
N ALA A 266 15.15 -12.44 5.91
CA ALA A 266 15.67 -11.31 5.14
C ALA A 266 14.74 -10.92 3.98
N ASN A 267 14.23 -11.91 3.24
CA ASN A 267 13.31 -11.66 2.13
C ASN A 267 11.97 -11.08 2.61
N ASN A 268 11.43 -11.58 3.72
CA ASN A 268 10.21 -11.04 4.32
C ASN A 268 10.36 -9.57 4.74
N HIS A 269 11.47 -9.21 5.41
CA HIS A 269 11.77 -7.83 5.76
C HIS A 269 11.96 -6.95 4.51
N HIS A 270 12.63 -7.47 3.48
CA HIS A 270 12.81 -6.75 2.22
C HIS A 270 11.47 -6.44 1.52
N GLN A 271 10.53 -7.40 1.50
CA GLN A 271 9.19 -7.18 0.97
C GLN A 271 8.42 -6.12 1.76
N ARG A 272 8.50 -6.13 3.10
CA ARG A 272 7.87 -5.10 3.94
C ARG A 272 8.45 -3.71 3.69
N TYR A 273 9.77 -3.58 3.62
CA TYR A 273 10.46 -2.36 3.21
C TYR A 273 9.92 -1.82 1.88
N PHE A 274 9.83 -2.70 0.88
CA PHE A 274 9.39 -2.34 -0.46
C PHE A 274 7.93 -1.87 -0.49
N MET A 275 7.05 -2.57 0.22
CA MET A 275 5.64 -2.17 0.34
C MET A 275 5.48 -0.85 1.08
N ALA A 276 6.19 -0.66 2.21
CA ALA A 276 6.11 0.56 3.01
C ALA A 276 6.61 1.79 2.24
N THR A 277 7.75 1.68 1.55
CA THR A 277 8.31 2.78 0.76
C THR A 277 7.45 3.15 -0.45
N ARG A 278 6.90 2.17 -1.16
CA ARG A 278 5.97 2.42 -2.27
C ARG A 278 4.67 3.05 -1.80
N ALA A 279 4.13 2.58 -0.68
CA ALA A 279 2.94 3.18 -0.08
C ALA A 279 3.19 4.64 0.30
N ALA A 280 4.32 4.95 0.95
CA ALA A 280 4.70 6.32 1.28
C ALA A 280 4.83 7.19 0.03
N ALA A 281 5.50 6.70 -1.01
CA ALA A 281 5.67 7.42 -2.28
C ALA A 281 4.32 7.70 -2.97
N ALA A 282 3.41 6.72 -2.98
CA ALA A 282 2.08 6.89 -3.56
C ALA A 282 1.25 7.95 -2.82
N VAL A 283 1.29 7.96 -1.48
CA VAL A 283 0.61 8.98 -0.66
C VAL A 283 1.19 10.37 -0.93
N ALA A 284 2.52 10.49 -0.95
CA ALA A 284 3.20 11.76 -1.23
C ALA A 284 2.85 12.30 -2.63
N LEU A 285 2.93 11.47 -3.67
CA LEU A 285 2.61 11.87 -5.05
C LEU A 285 1.14 12.29 -5.18
N THR A 286 0.23 11.56 -4.52
CA THR A 286 -1.20 11.92 -4.49
C THR A 286 -1.43 13.29 -3.86
N ASP A 287 -0.76 13.62 -2.74
CA ASP A 287 -0.87 14.94 -2.12
C ASP A 287 -0.36 16.07 -3.03
N VAL A 288 0.76 15.85 -3.72
CA VAL A 288 1.33 16.82 -4.67
C VAL A 288 0.36 17.08 -5.83
N VAL A 289 -0.17 16.03 -6.45
CA VAL A 289 -1.13 16.14 -7.58
C VAL A 289 -2.39 16.88 -7.13
N LEU A 290 -2.96 16.52 -5.98
CA LEU A 290 -4.16 17.18 -5.45
C LEU A 290 -3.90 18.66 -5.12
N THR A 291 -2.75 18.97 -4.53
CA THR A 291 -2.36 20.35 -4.22
C THR A 291 -2.18 21.17 -5.48
N PHE A 292 -1.58 20.59 -6.52
CA PHE A 292 -1.41 21.21 -7.83
C PHE A 292 -2.76 21.51 -8.52
N ILE A 293 -3.66 20.51 -8.63
CA ILE A 293 -5.00 20.69 -9.22
C ILE A 293 -5.78 21.79 -8.49
N LYS A 294 -5.69 21.81 -7.15
CA LYS A 294 -6.34 22.83 -6.34
C LYS A 294 -5.72 24.22 -6.55
N GLY A 295 -4.40 24.30 -6.68
CA GLY A 295 -3.68 25.53 -7.04
C GLY A 295 -4.15 26.09 -8.38
N LEU A 296 -4.30 25.24 -9.40
CA LEU A 296 -4.83 25.63 -10.70
C LEU A 296 -6.25 26.18 -10.61
N ARG A 297 -7.16 25.48 -9.91
CA ARG A 297 -8.54 25.96 -9.69
C ARG A 297 -8.60 27.30 -8.97
N ASN A 298 -7.80 27.46 -7.90
CA ASN A 298 -7.72 28.75 -7.19
C ASN A 298 -7.19 29.88 -8.07
N SER A 299 -6.27 29.58 -8.99
CA SER A 299 -5.76 30.56 -9.94
C SER A 299 -6.82 31.00 -10.96
N GLN A 300 -7.66 30.06 -11.43
CA GLN A 300 -8.78 30.36 -12.32
C GLN A 300 -9.83 31.23 -11.63
N LEU A 301 -10.27 30.85 -10.43
CA LEU A 301 -11.23 31.64 -9.64
C LEU A 301 -10.73 33.06 -9.36
N ARG A 302 -9.42 33.24 -9.17
CA ARG A 302 -8.82 34.59 -9.03
C ARG A 302 -8.84 35.38 -10.32
N ARG A 303 -8.59 34.74 -11.47
CA ARG A 303 -8.68 35.40 -12.77
C ARG A 303 -10.12 35.86 -13.03
N GLU A 304 -11.10 35.04 -12.67
CA GLU A 304 -12.51 35.38 -12.75
C GLU A 304 -12.88 36.52 -11.81
N ALA A 305 -12.48 36.45 -10.53
CA ALA A 305 -12.72 37.53 -9.56
C ALA A 305 -12.09 38.86 -10.01
N ARG A 306 -10.86 38.83 -10.54
CA ARG A 306 -10.21 40.02 -11.10
C ARG A 306 -10.93 40.58 -12.32
N ARG A 307 -11.53 39.73 -13.17
CA ARG A 307 -12.33 40.18 -14.30
C ARG A 307 -13.60 40.91 -13.84
N ILE A 308 -14.20 40.45 -12.75
CA ILE A 308 -15.36 41.11 -12.15
C ILE A 308 -14.93 42.43 -11.47
N ASP A 309 -13.83 42.43 -10.71
CA ASP A 309 -13.31 43.63 -10.04
C ASP A 309 -12.75 44.70 -10.99
N ALA A 310 -12.30 44.31 -12.19
CA ALA A 310 -11.84 45.24 -13.22
C ALA A 310 -12.92 46.23 -13.67
N VAL A 311 -14.20 45.89 -13.42
CA VAL A 311 -15.35 46.75 -13.67
C VAL A 311 -16.01 47.08 -12.33
N SER A 312 -15.59 48.18 -11.70
CA SER A 312 -16.25 48.66 -10.49
C SER A 312 -17.21 49.79 -10.82
N VAL A 313 -18.50 49.59 -10.50
CA VAL A 313 -19.53 50.62 -10.53
C VAL A 313 -19.69 51.14 -9.12
N ARG A 314 -19.38 52.42 -8.89
CA ARG A 314 -19.67 53.08 -7.62
C ARG A 314 -20.85 54.03 -7.80
N PRO A 315 -22.04 53.71 -7.26
CA PRO A 315 -23.13 54.66 -7.21
C PRO A 315 -22.74 55.81 -6.26
N GLY A 316 -23.05 57.03 -6.64
CA GLY A 316 -22.80 58.24 -5.89
C GLY A 316 -23.92 59.27 -6.12
N LEU A 317 -23.92 60.32 -5.31
CA LEU A 317 -24.78 61.49 -5.50
C LEU A 317 -23.87 62.68 -5.71
N GLN A 318 -24.01 63.38 -6.84
CA GLN A 318 -23.28 64.61 -7.12
C GLN A 318 -24.29 65.72 -7.34
N MET A 319 -24.29 66.72 -6.46
CA MET A 319 -25.29 67.82 -6.43
C MET A 319 -26.75 67.35 -6.38
N GLY A 320 -27.04 66.28 -5.63
CA GLY A 320 -28.40 65.74 -5.48
C GLY A 320 -28.89 64.90 -6.67
N GLN A 321 -28.11 64.75 -7.75
CA GLN A 321 -28.42 63.83 -8.84
C GLN A 321 -27.71 62.48 -8.66
N PRO A 322 -28.39 61.35 -8.94
CA PRO A 322 -27.77 60.03 -8.91
C PRO A 322 -26.75 59.91 -10.05
N THR A 323 -25.49 59.67 -9.69
CA THR A 323 -24.40 59.43 -10.65
C THR A 323 -23.76 58.07 -10.40
N ALA A 324 -23.26 57.41 -11.45
CA ALA A 324 -22.53 56.16 -11.33
C ALA A 324 -21.16 56.32 -11.97
N VAL A 325 -20.10 56.14 -11.20
CA VAL A 325 -18.73 56.19 -11.72
C VAL A 325 -18.34 54.78 -12.13
N LEU A 326 -18.19 54.56 -13.43
CA LEU A 326 -17.60 53.35 -13.98
C LEU A 326 -16.08 53.48 -13.96
N ARG A 327 -15.39 52.69 -13.12
CA ARG A 327 -13.93 52.57 -13.20
C ARG A 327 -13.58 51.26 -13.90
N TYR A 328 -12.92 51.42 -15.05
CA TYR A 328 -12.33 50.32 -15.79
C TYR A 328 -10.81 50.35 -15.59
N SER A 329 -10.25 49.30 -15.02
CA SER A 329 -8.79 49.16 -14.88
C SER A 329 -8.28 48.12 -15.88
N PHE A 330 -7.43 48.55 -16.81
CA PHE A 330 -6.70 47.69 -17.75
C PHE A 330 -5.37 47.21 -17.16
#